data_AF-A0A2S5GGA9-F1
#
_entry.id   AF-A0A2S5GGA9-F1
#
_cell.length_a   1.000
_cell.length_b   1.000
_cell.length_c   1.000
_cell.angle_alpha   90.00
_cell.angle_beta   90.00
_cell.angle_gamma   90.00
#
_symmetry.space_group_name_H-M   'P 1'
#
loop_
_entity.id
_entity.type
_entity.pdbx_description
1 polymer ?
#
loop_
_entity_poly.entity_id
_entity_poly.type
_entity_poly.pdbx_seq_one_letter_code
_entity_poly.pdbx_strand_id
1 'polypeptide(L)'
;MTIQWFPGHMAKARRQVTEKLKLVDIIFELVDARIPMSSRNPMIDDIINQKPRLILINKADMADPNRTKQWISYFENKGIKALAINSEKGTGLQQIQKATMEILHDKWERMRSRGMRPRAVRAMIVGIPNVGKSTLINRLVKKNIAQTGNRPGVTKAQQWIKVGKEMELLDTPGILWPKFEDPEVGYRLALTGAIKDTLLNLQDISIYSLNFLTRYYPERLKNRYEMEEIPEEIEQLFEVIGKRRGCLMAGGIVDYDKTAEVIIRDVRNVQLGPITFDLEVLEEVKESAD
;
A
#
# COMPACT_ATOMS: atom_id res chain seq x y z
N MET A 1 -19.49 0.08 -2.03
CA MET A 1 -19.25 -0.22 -0.59
C MET A 1 -18.91 1.07 0.17
N THR A 2 -19.47 1.30 1.37
CA THR A 2 -19.14 2.49 2.19
C THR A 2 -18.34 2.07 3.43
N ILE A 3 -17.03 2.33 3.44
CA ILE A 3 -16.18 2.11 4.63
C ILE A 3 -16.09 3.42 5.41
N GLN A 4 -16.71 3.47 6.59
CA GLN A 4 -16.71 4.66 7.44
C GLN A 4 -15.69 4.51 8.56
N TRP A 5 -14.57 5.21 8.44
CA TRP A 5 -13.63 5.37 9.54
C TRP A 5 -14.14 6.45 10.49
N PHE A 6 -13.98 6.23 11.81
CA PHE A 6 -14.53 7.11 12.84
C PHE A 6 -13.89 8.52 12.80
N PRO A 7 -14.68 9.61 12.66
CA PRO A 7 -14.17 10.98 12.50
C PRO A 7 -13.21 11.46 13.59
N GLY A 8 -13.46 11.09 14.86
CA GLY A 8 -12.62 11.49 16.00
C GLY A 8 -11.20 10.90 15.95
N HIS A 9 -11.06 9.66 15.47
CA HIS A 9 -9.74 9.03 15.32
C HIS A 9 -8.92 9.68 14.20
N MET A 10 -9.57 10.13 13.13
CA MET A 10 -8.91 10.83 12.02
C MET A 10 -8.39 12.20 12.44
N ALA A 11 -9.21 13.01 13.12
CA ALA A 11 -8.79 14.34 13.57
C ALA A 11 -7.58 14.25 14.50
N LYS A 12 -7.58 13.27 15.42
CA LYS A 12 -6.44 12.96 16.29
C LYS A 12 -5.19 12.56 15.49
N ALA A 13 -5.32 11.65 14.53
CA ALA A 13 -4.19 11.20 13.70
C ALA A 13 -3.60 12.36 12.88
N ARG A 14 -4.45 13.16 12.24
CA ARG A 14 -4.03 14.36 11.47
C ARG A 14 -3.26 15.34 12.36
N ARG A 15 -3.79 15.67 13.54
CA ARG A 15 -3.14 16.56 14.49
C ARG A 15 -1.77 16.02 14.92
N GLN A 16 -1.70 14.74 15.30
CA GLN A 16 -0.44 14.10 15.72
C GLN A 16 0.62 14.11 14.61
N VAL A 17 0.24 13.86 13.36
CA VAL A 17 1.16 13.92 12.22
C VAL A 17 1.64 15.35 12.01
N THR A 18 0.72 16.31 12.00
CA THR A 18 1.03 17.74 11.78
C THR A 18 1.99 18.30 12.84
N GLU A 19 1.77 17.97 14.11
CA GLU A 19 2.67 18.35 15.21
C GLU A 19 4.08 17.76 15.02
N LYS A 20 4.16 16.49 14.62
CA LYS A 20 5.43 15.78 14.42
C LYS A 20 6.18 16.19 13.16
N LEU A 21 5.49 16.69 12.15
CA LEU A 21 6.13 17.19 10.92
C LEU A 21 7.17 18.27 11.20
N LYS A 22 7.00 19.04 12.28
CA LYS A 22 7.96 20.07 12.70
C LYS A 22 9.30 19.48 13.19
N LEU A 23 9.30 18.21 13.61
CA LEU A 23 10.45 17.55 14.20
C LEU A 23 11.33 16.81 13.19
N VAL A 24 10.85 16.64 11.95
CA VAL A 24 11.48 15.79 10.93
C VAL A 24 11.97 16.59 9.73
N ASP A 25 12.99 16.05 9.08
CA ASP A 25 13.63 16.61 7.90
C ASP A 25 12.96 16.14 6.60
N ILE A 26 12.50 14.89 6.58
CA ILE A 26 11.88 14.21 5.42
C ILE A 26 10.77 13.28 5.87
N ILE A 27 9.86 12.99 4.96
CA ILE A 27 8.77 12.02 5.13
C ILE A 27 8.99 10.84 4.20
N PHE A 28 8.79 9.64 4.75
CA PHE A 28 8.67 8.41 3.98
C PHE A 28 7.19 8.04 3.87
N GLU A 29 6.60 8.34 2.71
CA GLU A 29 5.21 8.00 2.40
C GLU A 29 5.15 6.56 1.89
N LEU A 30 4.70 5.64 2.74
CA LEU A 30 4.65 4.22 2.45
C LEU A 30 3.30 3.85 1.82
N VAL A 31 3.34 3.34 0.59
CA VAL A 31 2.17 2.90 -0.20
C VAL A 31 2.30 1.42 -0.57
N ASP A 32 1.19 0.76 -0.89
CA ASP A 32 1.17 -0.64 -1.33
C ASP A 32 1.36 -0.70 -2.85
N ALA A 33 2.35 -1.45 -3.33
CA ALA A 33 2.70 -1.56 -4.75
C ALA A 33 1.56 -2.08 -5.63
N ARG A 34 0.62 -2.82 -5.03
CA ARG A 34 -0.56 -3.34 -5.72
C ARG A 34 -1.58 -2.25 -5.99
N ILE A 35 -1.57 -1.17 -5.19
CA ILE A 35 -2.50 -0.04 -5.28
C ILE A 35 -1.81 1.29 -4.94
N PRO A 36 -0.82 1.74 -5.74
CA PRO A 36 0.02 2.88 -5.35
C PRO A 36 -0.72 4.21 -5.19
N MET A 37 -1.89 4.37 -5.82
CA MET A 37 -2.74 5.56 -5.65
C MET A 37 -3.81 5.33 -4.59
N SER A 38 -4.57 4.24 -4.67
CA SER A 38 -5.66 3.93 -3.75
C SER A 38 -5.19 3.67 -2.32
N SER A 39 -3.89 3.43 -2.09
CA SER A 39 -3.30 3.33 -0.75
C SER A 39 -2.69 4.63 -0.20
N ARG A 40 -2.76 5.74 -0.94
CA ARG A 40 -2.35 7.07 -0.47
C ARG A 40 -3.48 7.78 0.23
N ASN A 41 -3.23 8.32 1.42
CA ASN A 41 -4.22 9.14 2.09
C ASN A 41 -4.49 10.42 1.26
N PRO A 42 -5.74 10.79 0.93
CA PRO A 42 -6.04 11.89 0.00
C PRO A 42 -5.66 13.24 0.60
N MET A 43 -5.66 13.33 1.94
CA MET A 43 -5.28 14.52 2.68
C MET A 43 -3.76 14.61 2.90
N ILE A 44 -2.97 13.64 2.41
CA ILE A 44 -1.54 13.59 2.72
C ILE A 44 -0.81 14.80 2.16
N ASP A 45 -1.17 15.24 0.96
CA ASP A 45 -0.55 16.40 0.32
C ASP A 45 -0.81 17.68 1.14
N ASP A 46 -2.03 17.88 1.65
CA ASP A 46 -2.38 19.00 2.55
C ASP A 46 -1.63 18.96 3.89
N ILE A 47 -1.44 17.75 4.44
CA ILE A 47 -0.78 17.56 5.73
C ILE A 47 0.72 17.80 5.60
N ILE A 48 1.34 17.28 4.53
CA ILE A 48 2.77 17.37 4.24
C ILE A 48 3.16 18.79 3.81
N ASN A 49 2.26 19.49 3.11
CA ASN A 49 2.41 20.81 2.53
C ASN A 49 3.61 20.88 1.56
N GLN A 50 4.82 21.09 2.06
CA GLN A 50 6.07 21.16 1.27
C GLN A 50 7.26 20.46 1.95
N LYS A 51 7.02 19.64 2.98
CA LYS A 51 8.11 18.89 3.58
C LYS A 51 8.70 17.94 2.52
N PRO A 52 10.04 17.83 2.39
CA PRO A 52 10.64 16.85 1.50
C PRO A 52 10.06 15.47 1.74
N ARG A 53 9.77 14.75 0.66
CA ARG A 53 9.13 13.44 0.70
C ARG A 53 9.80 12.45 -0.24
N LEU A 54 9.78 11.18 0.18
CA LEU A 54 10.15 10.03 -0.61
C LEU A 54 9.00 9.03 -0.55
N ILE A 55 8.45 8.67 -1.70
CA ILE A 55 7.42 7.62 -1.77
C ILE A 55 8.11 6.25 -1.77
N LEU A 56 7.69 5.39 -0.87
CA LEU A 56 8.15 4.01 -0.76
C LEU A 56 7.01 3.08 -1.19
N ILE A 57 7.15 2.49 -2.36
CA ILE A 57 6.18 1.58 -2.97
C ILE A 57 6.49 0.17 -2.45
N ASN A 58 5.87 -0.21 -1.33
CA ASN A 58 6.17 -1.43 -0.58
C ASN A 58 5.38 -2.64 -1.07
N LYS A 59 5.84 -3.85 -0.71
CA LYS A 59 5.29 -5.13 -1.20
C LYS A 59 5.43 -5.28 -2.73
N ALA A 60 6.50 -4.72 -3.29
CA ALA A 60 6.76 -4.73 -4.72
C ALA A 60 6.86 -6.15 -5.33
N ASP A 61 7.13 -7.18 -4.52
CA ASP A 61 7.12 -8.58 -4.96
C ASP A 61 5.72 -9.17 -5.16
N MET A 62 4.68 -8.49 -4.67
CA MET A 62 3.28 -8.90 -4.83
C MET A 62 2.56 -8.12 -5.95
N ALA A 63 3.23 -7.14 -6.56
CA ALA A 63 2.68 -6.24 -7.56
C ALA A 63 3.28 -6.49 -8.95
N ASP A 64 2.55 -6.14 -10.01
CA ASP A 64 3.05 -6.31 -11.36
C ASP A 64 4.31 -5.43 -11.56
N PRO A 65 5.47 -6.00 -11.94
CA PRO A 65 6.72 -5.26 -11.99
C PRO A 65 6.73 -4.19 -13.09
N ASN A 66 6.00 -4.39 -14.19
CA ASN A 66 5.92 -3.40 -15.26
C ASN A 66 5.04 -2.23 -14.82
N ARG A 67 3.92 -2.51 -14.16
CA ARG A 67 3.03 -1.48 -13.61
C ARG A 67 3.71 -0.71 -12.46
N THR A 68 4.50 -1.38 -11.64
CA THR A 68 5.29 -0.74 -10.58
C THR A 68 6.28 0.27 -11.15
N LYS A 69 6.96 -0.04 -12.26
CA LYS A 69 7.83 0.92 -12.96
C LYS A 69 7.04 2.13 -13.48
N GLN A 70 5.87 1.91 -14.07
CA GLN A 70 5.00 3.00 -14.54
C GLN A 70 4.58 3.92 -13.39
N TRP A 71 4.26 3.34 -12.21
CA TRP A 71 3.94 4.11 -11.01
C TRP A 71 5.12 4.89 -10.45
N ILE A 72 6.35 4.37 -10.51
CA ILE A 72 7.55 5.14 -10.16
C ILE A 72 7.66 6.37 -11.07
N SER A 73 7.58 6.17 -12.39
CA SER A 73 7.65 7.26 -13.36
C SER A 73 6.52 8.27 -13.18
N TYR A 74 5.31 7.83 -12.85
CA TYR A 74 4.18 8.71 -12.53
C TYR A 74 4.51 9.68 -11.39
N PHE A 75 5.08 9.18 -10.29
CA PHE A 75 5.45 10.03 -9.16
C PHE A 75 6.64 10.94 -9.50
N GLU A 76 7.63 10.43 -10.23
CA GLU A 76 8.79 11.21 -10.68
C GLU A 76 8.37 12.38 -11.58
N ASN A 77 7.43 12.17 -12.50
CA ASN A 77 6.86 13.21 -13.36
C ASN A 77 6.12 14.29 -12.55
N LYS A 78 5.63 13.95 -11.35
CA LYS A 78 5.05 14.92 -10.38
C LYS A 78 6.09 15.57 -9.48
N GLY A 79 7.38 15.37 -9.76
CA GLY A 79 8.50 15.90 -8.96
C GLY A 79 8.70 15.16 -7.63
N ILE A 80 8.18 13.95 -7.50
CA ILE A 80 8.24 13.17 -6.27
C ILE A 80 9.09 11.93 -6.51
N LYS A 81 10.22 11.82 -5.80
CA LYS A 81 11.05 10.62 -5.89
C LYS A 81 10.30 9.42 -5.29
N ALA A 82 10.33 8.29 -6.00
CA ALA A 82 9.69 7.04 -5.57
C ALA A 82 10.66 5.85 -5.66
N LEU A 83 10.54 4.90 -4.74
CA LEU A 83 11.34 3.67 -4.73
C LEU A 83 10.44 2.45 -4.47
N ALA A 84 10.55 1.42 -5.31
CA ALA A 84 9.96 0.12 -5.03
C ALA A 84 10.79 -0.64 -3.99
N ILE A 85 10.13 -1.16 -2.95
CA ILE A 85 10.79 -1.88 -1.87
C ILE A 85 10.00 -3.13 -1.47
N ASN A 86 10.72 -4.05 -0.81
CA ASN A 86 10.11 -5.12 -0.04
C ASN A 86 10.64 -5.03 1.39
N SER A 87 9.79 -4.57 2.30
CA SER A 87 10.15 -4.41 3.72
C SER A 87 10.37 -5.74 4.44
N GLU A 88 9.77 -6.84 3.98
CA GLU A 88 9.91 -8.16 4.59
C GLU A 88 11.24 -8.80 4.18
N LYS A 89 11.52 -8.88 2.87
CA LYS A 89 12.76 -9.46 2.32
C LYS A 89 13.96 -8.50 2.43
N GLY A 90 13.71 -7.20 2.56
CA GLY A 90 14.75 -6.16 2.64
C GLY A 90 15.23 -5.62 1.29
N THR A 91 14.63 -6.06 0.17
CA THR A 91 14.97 -5.58 -1.17
C THR A 91 14.64 -4.09 -1.32
N GLY A 92 15.55 -3.33 -1.93
CA GLY A 92 15.40 -1.88 -2.16
C GLY A 92 15.73 -0.98 -0.96
N LEU A 93 15.87 -1.52 0.25
CA LEU A 93 16.06 -0.69 1.46
C LEU A 93 17.38 0.08 1.49
N GLN A 94 18.43 -0.45 0.87
CA GLN A 94 19.73 0.22 0.77
C GLN A 94 19.65 1.53 -0.03
N GLN A 95 18.69 1.64 -0.95
CA GLN A 95 18.51 2.82 -1.80
C GLN A 95 17.83 3.98 -1.05
N ILE A 96 17.11 3.68 0.04
CA ILE A 96 16.37 4.69 0.82
C ILE A 96 17.32 5.76 1.35
N GLN A 97 18.45 5.34 1.93
CA GLN A 97 19.44 6.26 2.49
C GLN A 97 20.04 7.16 1.40
N LYS A 98 20.45 6.57 0.27
CA LYS A 98 20.99 7.30 -0.87
C LYS A 98 20.00 8.34 -1.40
N ALA A 99 18.76 7.91 -1.70
CA ALA A 99 17.71 8.81 -2.18
C ALA A 99 17.37 9.92 -1.18
N THR A 100 17.38 9.61 0.13
CA THR A 100 17.15 10.59 1.18
C THR A 100 18.22 11.68 1.19
N MET A 101 19.49 11.31 1.05
CA MET A 101 20.60 12.26 1.03
C MET A 101 20.56 13.14 -0.23
N GLU A 102 20.19 12.57 -1.38
CA GLU A 102 19.98 13.32 -2.62
C GLU A 102 18.84 14.34 -2.48
N ILE A 103 17.69 13.94 -1.95
CA ILE A 103 16.53 14.83 -1.73
C ILE A 103 16.86 15.98 -0.78
N LEU A 104 17.67 15.72 0.26
CA LEU A 104 18.00 16.70 1.29
C LEU A 104 19.28 17.48 1.01
N HIS A 105 19.92 17.27 -0.14
CA HIS A 105 21.21 17.86 -0.50
C HIS A 105 21.24 19.38 -0.25
N ASP A 106 20.35 20.14 -0.90
CA ASP A 106 20.32 21.61 -0.83
C ASP A 106 19.97 22.13 0.57
N LYS A 107 19.21 21.35 1.34
CA LYS A 107 18.95 21.68 2.74
C LYS A 107 20.22 21.55 3.57
N TRP A 108 20.98 20.47 3.39
CA TRP A 108 22.20 20.23 4.13
C TRP A 108 23.33 21.19 3.73
N GLU A 109 23.45 21.55 2.45
CA GLU A 109 24.39 22.59 2.01
C GLU A 109 24.10 23.93 2.68
N ARG A 110 22.83 24.37 2.67
CA ARG A 110 22.42 25.62 3.35
C ARG A 110 22.66 25.58 4.86
N MET A 111 22.56 24.42 5.49
CA MET A 111 22.86 24.30 6.92
C MET A 111 24.37 24.37 7.18
N ARG A 112 25.18 23.74 6.32
CA ARG A 112 26.64 23.77 6.42
C ARG A 112 27.19 25.18 6.20
N SER A 113 26.67 25.92 5.22
CA SER A 113 27.09 27.31 4.98
C SER A 113 26.78 28.25 6.15
N ARG A 114 25.79 27.90 6.99
CA ARG A 114 25.47 28.60 8.25
C ARG A 114 26.27 28.10 9.45
N GLY A 115 27.29 27.26 9.24
CA GLY A 115 28.16 26.75 10.31
C GLY A 115 27.49 25.72 11.23
N MET A 116 26.33 25.16 10.86
CA MET A 116 25.68 24.13 11.67
C MET A 116 26.42 22.79 11.55
N ARG A 117 26.62 22.12 12.69
CA ARG A 117 27.25 20.80 12.75
C ARG A 117 26.40 19.74 12.05
N PRO A 118 27.01 18.77 11.36
CA PRO A 118 26.28 17.62 10.81
C PRO A 118 25.54 16.86 11.91
N ARG A 119 24.33 16.41 11.60
CA ARG A 119 23.53 15.52 12.47
C ARG A 119 22.82 14.47 11.62
N ALA A 120 22.34 13.42 12.26
CA ALA A 120 21.52 12.41 11.62
C ALA A 120 20.24 13.03 11.02
N VAL A 121 19.83 12.49 9.87
CA VAL A 121 18.55 12.80 9.21
C VAL A 121 17.41 12.30 10.07
N ARG A 122 16.46 13.17 10.38
CA ARG A 122 15.23 12.76 11.06
C ARG A 122 14.15 12.50 10.03
N ALA A 123 13.67 11.27 9.95
CA ALA A 123 12.61 10.89 9.03
C ALA A 123 11.38 10.40 9.79
N MET A 124 10.21 10.55 9.17
CA MET A 124 8.94 10.05 9.69
C MET A 124 8.30 9.16 8.65
N ILE A 125 7.88 7.96 9.05
CA ILE A 125 7.13 7.06 8.17
C ILE A 125 5.65 7.35 8.34
N VAL A 126 4.96 7.61 7.23
CA VAL A 126 3.51 7.80 7.17
C VAL A 126 2.91 6.81 6.18
N GLY A 127 1.63 6.51 6.36
CA GLY A 127 0.92 5.58 5.49
C GLY A 127 -0.20 4.86 6.24
N ILE A 128 -1.00 4.15 5.46
CA ILE A 128 -2.26 3.55 5.90
C ILE A 128 -2.03 2.31 6.77
N PRO A 129 -3.02 1.81 7.52
CA PRO A 129 -2.91 0.52 8.19
C PRO A 129 -2.46 -0.61 7.23
N ASN A 130 -1.70 -1.58 7.74
CA ASN A 130 -1.27 -2.79 7.01
C ASN A 130 -0.41 -2.59 5.74
N VAL A 131 0.03 -1.36 5.43
CA VAL A 131 0.96 -1.08 4.31
C VAL A 131 2.41 -1.53 4.60
N GLY A 132 2.71 -1.91 5.83
CA GLY A 132 4.02 -2.47 6.22
C GLY A 132 4.97 -1.52 6.98
N LYS A 133 4.45 -0.45 7.60
CA LYS A 133 5.26 0.53 8.36
C LYS A 133 6.12 -0.10 9.44
N SER A 134 5.53 -0.90 10.33
CA SER A 134 6.27 -1.58 11.42
C SER A 134 7.29 -2.57 10.87
N THR A 135 6.96 -3.28 9.79
CA THR A 135 7.87 -4.20 9.11
C THR A 135 9.09 -3.45 8.55
N LEU A 136 8.86 -2.31 7.90
CA LEU A 136 9.92 -1.44 7.39
C LEU A 136 10.84 -0.96 8.52
N ILE A 137 10.26 -0.45 9.61
CA ILE A 137 11.01 0.01 10.80
C ILE A 137 11.89 -1.12 11.34
N ASN A 138 11.31 -2.29 11.61
CA ASN A 138 12.04 -3.42 12.16
C ASN A 138 13.19 -3.87 11.25
N ARG A 139 12.94 -3.87 9.93
CA ARG A 139 13.95 -4.26 8.95
C ARG A 139 15.09 -3.25 8.86
N LEU A 140 14.80 -1.95 8.89
CA LEU A 140 15.81 -0.89 8.88
C LEU A 140 16.67 -0.91 10.15
N VAL A 141 16.07 -1.23 11.30
CA VAL A 141 16.77 -1.23 12.60
C VAL A 141 17.46 -2.57 12.88
N LYS A 142 17.19 -3.60 12.06
CA LYS A 142 17.67 -4.98 12.22
C LYS A 142 17.30 -5.59 13.58
N LYS A 143 16.20 -5.12 14.18
CA LYS A 143 15.68 -5.53 15.49
C LYS A 143 14.16 -5.45 15.48
N ASN A 144 13.48 -6.33 16.22
CA ASN A 144 12.03 -6.31 16.39
C ASN A 144 11.62 -5.29 17.47
N ILE A 145 11.63 -4.00 17.12
CA ILE A 145 11.33 -2.90 18.05
C ILE A 145 9.87 -2.46 17.96
N ALA A 146 9.32 -2.40 16.74
CA ALA A 146 7.93 -2.10 16.48
C ALA A 146 7.09 -3.39 16.51
N GLN A 147 5.91 -3.37 17.17
CA GLN A 147 4.99 -4.50 17.12
C GLN A 147 4.46 -4.69 15.69
N THR A 148 4.62 -5.90 15.16
CA THR A 148 4.07 -6.35 13.88
C THR A 148 2.82 -7.19 14.14
N GLY A 149 1.65 -6.76 13.67
CA GLY A 149 0.39 -7.48 13.78
C GLY A 149 -0.85 -6.62 13.45
N ASN A 150 -1.95 -7.27 13.05
CA ASN A 150 -3.20 -6.64 12.54
C ASN A 150 -4.08 -5.94 13.61
N ARG A 151 -3.52 -5.48 14.74
CA ARG A 151 -4.28 -4.77 15.79
C ARG A 151 -4.03 -3.26 15.71
N PRO A 152 -5.03 -2.45 15.30
CA PRO A 152 -4.93 -1.00 15.34
C PRO A 152 -4.75 -0.51 16.78
N GLY A 153 -3.91 0.51 17.00
CA GLY A 153 -4.00 1.35 18.19
C GLY A 153 -3.02 1.10 19.34
N VAL A 154 -1.97 0.29 19.18
CA VAL A 154 -0.98 0.08 20.26
C VAL A 154 0.45 0.45 19.81
N THR A 155 0.78 1.74 19.87
CA THR A 155 2.17 2.21 19.88
C THR A 155 2.47 2.79 21.26
N LYS A 156 3.41 2.17 22.00
CA LYS A 156 3.92 2.70 23.29
C LYS A 156 4.63 4.06 23.05
N ALA A 157 4.86 4.81 24.12
CA ALA A 157 5.44 6.17 24.10
C ALA A 157 6.55 6.34 23.05
N GLN A 158 6.41 7.39 22.23
CA GLN A 158 7.13 7.56 20.98
C GLN A 158 8.62 7.83 21.22
N GLN A 159 9.47 7.00 20.64
CA GLN A 159 10.92 7.11 20.72
C GLN A 159 11.51 7.31 19.33
N TRP A 160 12.54 8.15 19.23
CA TRP A 160 13.39 8.20 18.04
C TRP A 160 14.15 6.89 17.91
N ILE A 161 13.96 6.20 16.78
CA ILE A 161 14.58 4.92 16.53
C ILE A 161 15.79 5.14 15.62
N LYS A 162 16.99 4.90 16.15
CA LYS A 162 18.24 5.06 15.38
C LYS A 162 18.36 3.99 14.32
N VAL A 163 18.60 4.40 13.08
CA VAL A 163 18.90 3.54 11.93
C VAL A 163 20.33 3.84 11.51
N GLY A 164 21.25 2.98 11.93
CA GLY A 164 22.68 3.22 11.77
C GLY A 164 23.14 4.47 12.53
N LYS A 165 24.03 5.25 11.91
CA LYS A 165 24.55 6.52 12.46
C LYS A 165 23.94 7.76 11.80
N GLU A 166 23.33 7.59 10.64
CA GLU A 166 22.97 8.70 9.74
C GLU A 166 21.48 9.03 9.75
N MET A 167 20.64 8.20 10.37
CA MET A 167 19.18 8.39 10.34
C MET A 167 18.52 8.06 11.68
N GLU A 168 17.50 8.84 12.03
CA GLU A 168 16.59 8.62 13.14
C GLU A 168 15.16 8.57 12.60
N LEU A 169 14.43 7.49 12.88
CA LEU A 169 13.03 7.33 12.49
C LEU A 169 12.09 7.67 13.64
N LEU A 170 11.09 8.49 13.34
CA LEU A 170 9.97 8.72 14.23
C LEU A 170 8.84 7.76 13.87
N ASP A 171 8.49 6.88 14.81
CA ASP A 171 7.34 5.99 14.66
C ASP A 171 6.03 6.78 14.79
N THR A 172 5.12 6.56 13.84
CA THR A 172 3.78 7.15 13.87
C THR A 172 2.72 6.08 13.71
N PRO A 173 1.60 6.19 14.46
CA PRO A 173 0.45 5.33 14.20
C PRO A 173 -0.02 5.57 12.76
N GLY A 174 -0.58 4.53 12.12
CA GLY A 174 -1.14 4.66 10.79
C GLY A 174 -2.15 5.81 10.71
N ILE A 175 -2.03 6.65 9.70
CA ILE A 175 -2.97 7.73 9.46
C ILE A 175 -4.24 7.11 8.89
N LEU A 176 -5.35 7.32 9.58
CA LEU A 176 -6.66 6.84 9.15
C LEU A 176 -7.26 7.78 8.11
N TRP A 177 -8.15 7.22 7.31
CA TRP A 177 -8.74 7.82 6.12
C TRP A 177 -10.02 8.58 6.41
N PRO A 178 -10.36 9.64 5.65
CA PRO A 178 -11.74 10.10 5.49
C PRO A 178 -12.60 9.09 4.73
N LYS A 179 -13.89 9.39 4.60
CA LYS A 179 -14.79 8.67 3.68
C LYS A 179 -14.23 8.81 2.26
N PHE A 180 -14.12 7.71 1.54
CA PHE A 180 -13.74 7.71 0.14
C PHE A 180 -14.95 8.14 -0.71
N GLU A 181 -14.71 8.97 -1.71
CA GLU A 181 -15.74 9.37 -2.68
C GLU A 181 -15.98 8.26 -3.70
N ASP A 182 -14.89 7.60 -4.13
CA ASP A 182 -14.90 6.48 -5.06
C ASP A 182 -15.06 5.11 -4.33
N PRO A 183 -16.15 4.37 -4.60
CA PRO A 183 -16.35 3.01 -4.07
C PRO A 183 -15.26 2.01 -4.48
N GLU A 184 -14.62 2.17 -5.64
CA GLU A 184 -13.59 1.24 -6.14
C GLU A 184 -12.34 1.22 -5.27
N VAL A 185 -11.93 2.38 -4.77
CA VAL A 185 -10.84 2.50 -3.79
C VAL A 185 -11.10 1.59 -2.58
N GLY A 186 -12.36 1.49 -2.14
CA GLY A 186 -12.79 0.59 -1.08
C GLY A 186 -12.55 -0.88 -1.41
N TYR A 187 -12.94 -1.33 -2.61
CA TYR A 187 -12.71 -2.71 -3.07
C TYR A 187 -11.22 -3.04 -3.21
N ARG A 188 -10.41 -2.10 -3.74
CA ARG A 188 -8.96 -2.23 -3.88
C ARG A 188 -8.26 -2.35 -2.51
N LEU A 189 -8.63 -1.50 -1.54
CA LEU A 189 -8.15 -1.57 -0.16
C LEU A 189 -8.57 -2.87 0.54
N ALA A 190 -9.80 -3.31 0.31
CA ALA A 190 -10.29 -4.60 0.78
C ALA A 190 -9.46 -5.75 0.20
N LEU A 191 -9.28 -5.84 -1.13
CA LEU A 191 -8.52 -6.92 -1.78
C LEU A 191 -7.09 -7.03 -1.26
N THR A 192 -6.45 -5.90 -0.96
CA THR A 192 -5.08 -5.86 -0.49
C THR A 192 -4.90 -6.09 1.02
N GLY A 193 -6.02 -6.23 1.77
CA GLY A 193 -6.03 -6.49 3.21
C GLY A 193 -5.77 -5.25 4.08
N ALA A 194 -5.97 -4.04 3.53
CA ALA A 194 -5.87 -2.81 4.29
C ALA A 194 -7.04 -2.63 5.27
N ILE A 195 -8.18 -3.30 5.01
CA ILE A 195 -9.40 -3.29 5.82
C ILE A 195 -9.63 -4.71 6.35
N LYS A 196 -10.20 -4.81 7.56
CA LYS A 196 -10.51 -6.10 8.19
C LYS A 196 -11.68 -6.78 7.50
N ASP A 197 -11.52 -8.06 7.19
CA ASP A 197 -12.50 -8.89 6.47
C ASP A 197 -13.87 -8.96 7.17
N THR A 198 -13.91 -8.92 8.50
CA THR A 198 -15.16 -8.93 9.29
C THR A 198 -16.08 -7.72 9.05
N LEU A 199 -15.61 -6.70 8.34
CA LEU A 199 -16.36 -5.48 8.03
C LEU A 199 -16.81 -5.43 6.56
N LEU A 200 -16.61 -6.51 5.81
CA LEU A 200 -16.69 -6.52 4.35
C LEU A 200 -17.63 -7.62 3.85
N ASN A 201 -18.32 -7.34 2.74
CA ASN A 201 -18.96 -8.39 1.95
C ASN A 201 -17.92 -8.99 1.02
N LEU A 202 -17.47 -10.22 1.34
CA LEU A 202 -16.43 -10.89 0.58
C LEU A 202 -16.88 -11.24 -0.84
N GLN A 203 -18.17 -11.55 -1.06
CA GLN A 203 -18.68 -11.87 -2.39
C GLN A 203 -18.55 -10.68 -3.34
N ASP A 204 -18.97 -9.48 -2.92
CA ASP A 204 -18.83 -8.25 -3.71
C ASP A 204 -17.37 -7.97 -4.07
N ILE A 205 -16.46 -8.20 -3.11
CA ILE A 205 -15.02 -8.00 -3.30
C ILE A 205 -14.45 -8.99 -4.32
N SER A 206 -14.85 -10.26 -4.25
CA SER A 206 -14.44 -11.27 -5.21
C SER A 206 -15.03 -11.01 -6.60
N ILE A 207 -16.28 -10.55 -6.72
CA ILE A 207 -16.86 -10.13 -8.01
C ILE A 207 -16.03 -9.00 -8.62
N TYR A 208 -15.73 -7.96 -7.85
CA TYR A 208 -14.84 -6.89 -8.28
C TYR A 208 -13.48 -7.43 -8.77
N SER A 209 -12.88 -8.34 -8.00
CA SER A 209 -11.62 -8.98 -8.38
C SER A 209 -11.71 -9.76 -9.68
N LEU A 210 -12.76 -10.55 -9.88
CA LEU A 210 -12.91 -11.37 -11.08
C LEU A 210 -13.12 -10.52 -12.32
N ASN A 211 -13.94 -9.46 -12.23
CA ASN A 211 -14.11 -8.50 -13.32
C ASN A 211 -12.78 -7.82 -13.67
N PHE A 212 -12.04 -7.38 -12.67
CA PHE A 212 -10.72 -6.78 -12.86
C PHE A 212 -9.73 -7.75 -13.52
N LEU A 213 -9.66 -9.00 -13.04
CA LEU A 213 -8.77 -10.03 -13.58
C LEU A 213 -9.15 -10.41 -15.01
N THR A 214 -10.44 -10.51 -15.31
CA THR A 214 -10.93 -10.80 -16.66
C THR A 214 -10.50 -9.72 -17.64
N ARG A 215 -10.57 -8.44 -17.24
CA ARG A 215 -10.16 -7.32 -18.09
C ARG A 215 -8.64 -7.21 -18.25
N TYR A 216 -7.87 -7.32 -17.17
CA TYR A 216 -6.45 -6.93 -17.18
C TYR A 216 -5.46 -8.11 -17.10
N TYR A 217 -5.89 -9.26 -16.59
CA TYR A 217 -5.05 -10.45 -16.41
C TYR A 217 -5.75 -11.78 -16.79
N PRO A 218 -6.46 -11.86 -17.93
CA PRO A 218 -7.33 -13.00 -18.26
C PRO A 218 -6.58 -14.34 -18.33
N GLU A 219 -5.38 -14.34 -18.93
CA GLU A 219 -4.56 -15.56 -19.02
C GLU A 219 -4.15 -16.09 -17.64
N ARG A 220 -3.88 -15.21 -16.67
CA ARG A 220 -3.51 -15.63 -15.31
C ARG A 220 -4.72 -16.22 -14.59
N LEU A 221 -5.92 -15.65 -14.82
CA LEU A 221 -7.18 -16.16 -14.29
C LEU A 221 -7.49 -17.56 -14.84
N LYS A 222 -7.42 -17.73 -16.17
CA LYS A 222 -7.60 -19.03 -16.84
C LYS A 222 -6.64 -20.08 -16.33
N ASN A 223 -5.35 -19.76 -16.31
CA ASN A 223 -4.31 -20.69 -15.84
C ASN A 223 -4.50 -21.08 -14.37
N ARG A 224 -4.89 -20.14 -13.49
CA ARG A 224 -5.07 -20.43 -12.07
C ARG A 224 -6.19 -21.42 -11.83
N TYR A 225 -7.31 -21.28 -12.54
CA TYR A 225 -8.51 -22.10 -12.33
C TYR A 225 -8.73 -23.17 -13.40
N GLU A 226 -7.72 -23.42 -14.24
CA GLU A 226 -7.72 -24.47 -15.27
C GLU A 226 -8.93 -24.35 -16.21
N MET A 227 -9.17 -23.14 -16.71
CA MET A 227 -10.28 -22.81 -17.62
C MET A 227 -9.74 -22.57 -19.03
N GLU A 228 -10.39 -23.16 -20.03
CA GLU A 228 -10.08 -22.91 -21.44
C GLU A 228 -10.57 -21.50 -21.86
N GLU A 229 -11.78 -21.16 -21.44
CA GLU A 229 -12.41 -19.86 -21.66
C GLU A 229 -12.98 -19.32 -20.33
N ILE A 230 -13.04 -18.00 -20.21
CA ILE A 230 -13.63 -17.33 -19.05
C ILE A 230 -15.13 -17.15 -19.35
N PRO A 231 -16.05 -17.70 -18.53
CA PRO A 231 -17.47 -17.45 -18.71
C PRO A 231 -17.81 -15.96 -18.68
N GLU A 232 -18.70 -15.52 -19.58
CA GLU A 232 -19.14 -14.12 -19.66
C GLU A 232 -19.95 -13.72 -18.42
N GLU A 233 -20.82 -14.62 -17.96
CA GLU A 233 -21.66 -14.40 -16.78
C GLU A 233 -20.88 -14.66 -15.48
N ILE A 234 -20.90 -13.67 -14.58
CA ILE A 234 -20.12 -13.72 -13.34
C ILE A 234 -20.53 -14.88 -12.43
N GLU A 235 -21.82 -15.23 -12.43
CA GLU A 235 -22.37 -16.36 -11.66
C GLU A 235 -21.78 -17.69 -12.14
N GLN A 236 -21.67 -17.87 -13.46
CA GLN A 236 -21.09 -19.07 -14.06
C GLN A 236 -19.59 -19.16 -13.78
N LEU A 237 -18.87 -18.04 -13.88
CA LEU A 237 -17.45 -17.98 -13.51
C LEU A 237 -17.25 -18.38 -12.04
N PHE A 238 -18.11 -17.89 -11.14
CA PHE A 238 -18.11 -18.31 -9.74
C PHE A 238 -18.35 -19.81 -9.56
N GLU A 239 -19.34 -20.37 -10.26
CA GLU A 239 -19.61 -21.80 -10.19
C GLU A 239 -18.44 -22.64 -10.67
N VAL A 240 -17.79 -22.26 -11.77
CA VAL A 240 -16.63 -22.97 -12.32
C VAL A 240 -15.49 -22.96 -11.30
N ILE A 241 -15.18 -21.80 -10.72
CA ILE A 241 -14.13 -21.68 -9.70
C ILE A 241 -14.48 -22.52 -8.47
N GLY A 242 -15.73 -22.43 -7.98
CA GLY A 242 -16.19 -23.15 -6.81
C GLY A 242 -16.10 -24.66 -6.98
N LYS A 243 -16.56 -25.19 -8.13
CA LYS A 243 -16.43 -26.62 -8.48
C LYS A 243 -14.97 -27.05 -8.57
N ARG A 244 -14.12 -26.28 -9.27
CA ARG A 244 -12.67 -26.56 -9.41
C ARG A 244 -11.93 -26.56 -8.07
N ARG A 245 -12.35 -25.73 -7.12
CA ARG A 245 -11.73 -25.58 -5.80
C ARG A 245 -12.35 -26.44 -4.71
N GLY A 246 -13.37 -27.24 -5.05
CA GLY A 246 -14.08 -28.08 -4.07
C GLY A 246 -14.85 -27.27 -3.03
N CYS A 247 -15.22 -26.03 -3.33
CA CYS A 247 -16.05 -25.19 -2.50
C CYS A 247 -17.51 -25.63 -2.64
N LEU A 248 -17.85 -26.79 -2.07
CA LEU A 248 -19.16 -27.42 -2.21
C LEU A 248 -19.87 -27.53 -0.86
N MET A 249 -21.20 -27.44 -0.91
CA MET A 249 -22.14 -27.77 0.17
C MET A 249 -22.79 -29.13 -0.08
N ALA A 250 -23.66 -29.54 0.85
CA ALA A 250 -24.47 -30.75 0.69
C ALA A 250 -25.24 -30.74 -0.64
N GLY A 251 -25.26 -31.88 -1.33
CA GLY A 251 -25.90 -32.01 -2.65
C GLY A 251 -25.03 -31.55 -3.83
N GLY A 252 -23.75 -31.21 -3.62
CA GLY A 252 -22.84 -30.81 -4.70
C GLY A 252 -23.05 -29.38 -5.21
N ILE A 253 -23.81 -28.58 -4.46
CA ILE A 253 -24.06 -27.16 -4.77
C ILE A 253 -22.84 -26.34 -4.37
N VAL A 254 -22.47 -25.34 -5.18
CA VAL A 254 -21.32 -24.47 -4.89
C VAL A 254 -21.60 -23.58 -3.67
N ASP A 255 -20.62 -23.53 -2.77
CA ASP A 255 -20.57 -22.64 -1.61
C ASP A 255 -19.96 -21.29 -2.03
N TYR A 256 -20.80 -20.28 -2.24
CA TYR A 256 -20.36 -18.95 -2.72
C TYR A 256 -19.48 -18.21 -1.71
N ASP A 257 -19.73 -18.37 -0.41
CA ASP A 257 -18.93 -17.73 0.63
C ASP A 257 -17.51 -18.32 0.65
N LYS A 258 -17.38 -19.65 0.66
CA LYS A 258 -16.06 -20.29 0.56
C LYS A 258 -15.36 -19.97 -0.75
N THR A 259 -16.11 -19.87 -1.85
CA THR A 259 -15.54 -19.52 -3.16
C THR A 259 -14.98 -18.10 -3.15
N ALA A 260 -15.71 -17.13 -2.59
CA ALA A 260 -15.26 -15.75 -2.42
C ALA A 260 -13.98 -15.68 -1.57
N GLU A 261 -13.94 -16.39 -0.45
CA GLU A 261 -12.74 -16.50 0.40
C GLU A 261 -11.53 -17.06 -0.37
N VAL A 262 -11.74 -18.11 -1.17
CA VAL A 262 -10.68 -18.72 -1.99
C VAL A 262 -10.15 -17.73 -3.03
N ILE A 263 -11.03 -17.00 -3.72
CA ILE A 263 -10.63 -16.00 -4.73
C ILE A 263 -9.79 -14.90 -4.07
N ILE A 264 -10.28 -14.31 -2.97
CA ILE A 264 -9.58 -13.24 -2.25
C ILE A 264 -8.23 -13.74 -1.72
N ARG A 265 -8.19 -14.96 -1.18
CA ARG A 265 -6.96 -15.59 -0.70
C ARG A 265 -5.95 -15.81 -1.82
N ASP A 266 -6.39 -16.28 -2.97
CA ASP A 266 -5.53 -16.51 -4.14
C ASP A 266 -4.90 -15.20 -4.64
N VAL A 267 -5.67 -14.09 -4.66
CA VAL A 267 -5.14 -12.75 -4.96
C VAL A 267 -4.13 -12.31 -3.91
N ARG A 268 -4.50 -12.37 -2.63
CA ARG A 268 -3.64 -11.89 -1.52
C ARG A 268 -2.35 -12.69 -1.38
N ASN A 269 -2.37 -13.98 -1.72
CA ASN A 269 -1.22 -14.87 -1.64
C ASN A 269 -0.49 -15.04 -2.98
N VAL A 270 -0.74 -14.15 -3.95
CA VAL A 270 0.00 -14.07 -5.22
C VAL A 270 -0.12 -15.37 -6.05
N GLN A 271 -1.19 -16.15 -5.84
CA GLN A 271 -1.43 -17.40 -6.59
C GLN A 271 -1.82 -17.13 -8.05
N LEU A 272 -2.37 -15.95 -8.33
CA LEU A 272 -2.64 -15.41 -9.67
C LEU A 272 -1.43 -14.63 -10.24
N GLY A 273 -0.27 -14.74 -9.60
CA GLY A 273 0.90 -13.91 -9.86
C GLY A 273 0.77 -12.48 -9.29
N PRO A 274 1.81 -11.64 -9.47
CA PRO A 274 1.84 -10.27 -8.94
C PRO A 274 0.86 -9.35 -9.67
N ILE A 275 -0.03 -8.67 -8.94
CA ILE A 275 -1.13 -7.88 -9.53
C ILE A 275 -1.07 -6.43 -9.03
N THR A 276 -1.26 -5.48 -9.94
CA THR A 276 -1.51 -4.06 -9.61
C THR A 276 -2.91 -3.66 -10.09
N PHE A 277 -3.71 -3.08 -9.20
CA PHE A 277 -5.12 -2.73 -9.40
C PHE A 277 -5.37 -1.28 -9.84
N ASP A 278 -4.54 -0.33 -9.42
CA ASP A 278 -4.65 1.05 -9.92
C ASP A 278 -4.07 1.13 -11.34
N LEU A 279 -4.85 0.74 -12.35
CA LEU A 279 -4.45 0.78 -13.75
C LEU A 279 -5.11 1.92 -14.51
N GLU A 280 -6.36 2.25 -14.19
CA GLU A 280 -7.13 3.32 -14.85
C GLU A 280 -6.43 4.68 -14.78
N VAL A 281 -5.88 5.03 -13.60
CA VAL A 281 -5.11 6.28 -13.42
C VAL A 281 -3.88 6.33 -14.33
N LEU A 282 -3.27 5.19 -14.66
CA LEU A 282 -2.16 5.13 -15.61
C LEU A 282 -2.62 5.18 -17.07
N GLU A 283 -3.86 4.81 -17.36
CA GLU A 283 -4.47 4.86 -18.68
C GLU A 283 -4.92 6.29 -19.02
N GLU A 284 -5.60 6.98 -18.09
CA GLU A 284 -6.03 8.39 -18.24
C GLU A 284 -4.84 9.34 -18.52
N VAL A 285 -3.69 9.10 -17.88
CA VAL A 285 -2.47 9.89 -18.10
C VAL A 285 -1.88 9.67 -19.49
N LYS A 286 -2.07 8.50 -20.09
CA LYS A 286 -1.61 8.25 -21.46
C LYS A 286 -2.53 8.92 -22.46
N GLU A 287 -3.84 8.80 -22.28
CA GLU A 287 -4.84 9.42 -23.16
C GLU A 287 -4.77 10.96 -23.16
N SER A 288 -4.29 11.57 -22.07
CA SER A 288 -4.07 13.02 -21.99
C SER A 288 -2.70 13.48 -22.50
N ALA A 289 -1.80 12.56 -22.81
CA ALA A 289 -0.47 12.83 -23.34
C ALA A 289 -0.36 12.60 -24.86
N ASP A 290 -1.33 11.92 -25.46
CA ASP A 290 -1.51 11.72 -26.90
C ASP A 290 -2.43 12.81 -27.50
#